data_AF-A0A2H1I851-F1
#
_entry.id   AF-A0A2H1I851-F1
#
_cell.length_a   1.000
_cell.length_b   1.000
_cell.length_c   1.000
_cell.angle_alpha   90.00
_cell.angle_beta   90.00
_cell.angle_gamma   90.00
#
_symmetry.space_group_name_H-M   'P 1'
#
loop_
_entity.id
_entity.type
_entity.pdbx_description
1 polymer ?
#
loop_
_entity_poly.entity_id
_entity_poly.type
_entity_poly.pdbx_seq_one_letter_code
_entity_poly.pdbx_strand_id
1 'polypeptide(L)' 'MYGLIWRLLPGNWFVKLIFALILIAAVILLLMQYVFPVVAPYMPFNNATVTDGGQ' A
#
# COMPACT_ATOMS: atom_id res chain seq x y z
N MET A 1 35.34 16.30 3.39
CA MET A 1 34.28 17.10 2.74
C MET A 1 33.13 16.26 2.14
N TYR A 2 32.72 15.14 2.77
CA TYR A 2 31.36 14.56 2.63
C TYR A 2 30.71 14.26 3.99
N GLY A 3 31.42 14.59 5.08
CA GLY A 3 31.06 14.18 6.44
C GLY A 3 29.90 14.97 7.06
N LEU A 4 29.54 16.14 6.53
CA LEU A 4 28.41 16.92 7.07
C LEU A 4 27.05 16.46 6.51
N ILE A 5 27.00 16.03 5.25
CA ILE A 5 25.77 15.47 4.65
C ILE A 5 25.36 14.16 5.32
N TRP A 6 26.33 13.32 5.71
CA TRP A 6 26.09 12.07 6.44
C TRP A 6 25.83 12.25 7.94
N ARG A 7 26.03 13.46 8.48
CA ARG A 7 25.94 13.74 9.92
C ARG A 7 24.76 14.63 10.31
N LEU A 8 24.07 15.22 9.32
CA LEU A 8 22.85 16.02 9.50
C LEU A 8 21.57 15.17 9.49
N LEU A 9 21.67 13.89 9.14
CA LEU A 9 20.55 12.97 9.19
C LEU A 9 20.54 12.25 10.55
N PRO A 10 19.55 12.52 11.42
CA PRO A 10 19.39 11.77 12.65
C PRO A 10 18.88 10.37 12.28
N GLY A 11 19.81 9.41 12.25
CA GLY A 11 19.51 7.99 12.07
C GLY A 11 20.28 7.35 10.92
N ASN A 12 20.87 6.18 11.22
CA ASN A 12 21.58 5.29 10.33
C ASN A 12 20.81 5.07 9.02
N TRP A 13 21.47 4.75 7.90
CA TRP A 13 20.82 4.40 6.62
C TRP A 13 19.62 3.45 6.79
N PHE A 14 19.73 2.52 7.73
CA PHE A 14 18.67 1.62 8.18
C PHE A 14 17.38 2.30 8.66
N VAL A 15 17.45 3.41 9.38
CA VAL A 15 16.27 4.16 9.85
C VAL A 15 15.49 4.73 8.67
N LYS A 16 16.20 5.27 7.67
CA LYS A 16 15.58 5.82 6.45
C LYS A 16 14.95 4.70 5.62
N LEU A 17 15.62 3.56 5.53
CA LEU A 17 15.12 2.37 4.84
C LEU A 17 13.88 1.79 5.53
N ILE A 18 13.89 1.72 6.87
CA ILE A 18 12.73 1.30 7.67
C ILE A 18 11.57 2.27 7.47
N PHE A 19 11.82 3.58 7.51
CA PHE A 19 10.76 4.58 7.31
C PHE A 19 10.15 4.49 5.91
N ALA A 20 10.97 4.30 4.87
CA ALA A 20 10.48 4.07 3.50
C ALA A 20 9.66 2.77 3.40
N LEU A 21 10.12 1.69 4.03
CA LEU A 21 9.37 0.43 4.10
C LEU A 21 8.02 0.59 4.80
N ILE A 22 7.98 1.31 5.92
CA ILE A 22 6.74 1.62 6.66
C ILE A 22 5.80 2.45 5.78
N LEU A 23 6.31 3.43 5.05
CA LEU A 23 5.49 4.29 4.18
C LEU A 23 4.88 3.47 3.03
N ILE A 24 5.65 2.57 2.42
CA ILE A 24 5.15 1.64 1.40
C ILE A 24 4.08 0.71 2.00
N ALA A 25 4.35 0.10 3.17
CA ALA A 25 3.39 -0.76 3.84
C ALA A 25 2.10 -0.02 4.18
N ALA A 26 2.19 1.23 4.67
CA ALA A 26 1.05 2.07 4.96
C ALA A 26 0.22 2.37 3.69
N VAL A 27 0.87 2.64 2.56
CA VAL A 27 0.20 2.84 1.27
C VAL A 27 -0.52 1.55 0.84
N ILE A 28 0.14 0.38 0.92
CA ILE A 28 -0.48 -0.90 0.58
C ILE A 28 -1.71 -1.17 1.46
N LEU A 29 -1.60 -0.95 2.77
CA LEU A 29 -2.72 -1.11 3.70
C LEU A 29 -3.86 -0.13 3.41
N LEU A 30 -3.55 1.13 3.08
CA LEU A 30 -4.54 2.12 2.68
C LEU A 30 -5.25 1.69 1.39
N LEU A 31 -4.50 1.20 0.40
CA LEU A 31 -5.08 0.70 -0.84
C LEU A 31 -5.97 -0.51 -0.59
N MET A 32 -5.56 -1.46 0.24
CA MET A 32 -6.37 -2.63 0.59
C MET A 32 -7.62 -2.26 1.41
N GLN A 33 -7.48 -1.41 2.44
CA GLN A 33 -8.58 -1.10 3.36
C GLN A 33 -9.57 -0.06 2.82
N TYR A 34 -9.13 0.82 1.92
CA TYR A 34 -9.94 1.94 1.44
C TYR A 34 -10.16 1.92 -0.07
N VAL A 35 -9.10 1.75 -0.86
CA VAL A 35 -9.23 1.74 -2.33
C VAL A 35 -9.95 0.48 -2.81
N PHE A 36 -9.62 -0.69 -2.26
CA PHE A 36 -10.27 -1.94 -2.64
C PHE A 36 -11.78 -1.95 -2.39
N PRO A 37 -12.33 -1.57 -1.21
CA PRO A 37 -13.78 -1.52 -1.03
C PRO A 37 -14.47 -0.47 -1.89
N VAL A 38 -13.80 0.65 -2.21
CA VAL A 38 -14.34 1.66 -3.13
C VAL A 38 -14.31 1.17 -4.57
N VAL A 39 -13.29 0.44 -4.99
CA VAL A 39 -13.11 -0.07 -6.36
C VAL A 39 -13.87 -1.39 -6.59
N ALA A 40 -14.08 -2.21 -5.56
CA ALA A 40 -14.84 -3.46 -5.57
C ALA A 40 -16.19 -3.39 -6.30
N PRO A 41 -17.05 -2.38 -6.07
CA PRO A 41 -18.31 -2.26 -6.81
C PRO A 41 -18.13 -1.91 -8.30
N TYR A 42 -16.99 -1.34 -8.70
CA TYR A 42 -16.69 -1.03 -10.10
C TYR A 42 -15.99 -2.19 -10.82
N MET A 43 -15.55 -3.23 -10.10
CA MET A 43 -14.94 -4.39 -10.72
C MET A 43 -16.01 -5.26 -11.38
N PRO A 44 -15.97 -5.45 -12.72
CA PRO A 44 -16.99 -6.20 -13.46
C PRO A 44 -17.02 -7.70 -13.12
N PHE A 45 -16.07 -8.19 -12.30
CA PHE A 45 -16.01 -9.55 -11.77
C PHE A 45 -16.76 -9.73 -10.44
N ASN A 46 -17.10 -8.65 -9.73
CA ASN A 46 -17.85 -8.74 -8.47
C ASN A 46 -19.34 -9.07 -8.70
N ASN A 47 -19.78 -8.93 -9.95
CA ASN A 47 -21.08 -9.37 -10.45
C ASN A 47 -20.93 -10.75 -11.10
N ALA A 48 -20.24 -11.69 -10.45
CA ALA A 48 -20.46 -13.09 -10.74
C ALA A 48 -21.90 -13.39 -10.30
N THR A 49 -22.84 -13.11 -11.19
CA THR A 49 -24.21 -13.59 -11.08
C THR A 49 -24.11 -15.10 -11.14
N VAL A 50 -23.91 -15.72 -9.97
CA VAL A 50 -24.48 -17.01 -9.67
C VAL A 50 -25.99 -16.76 -9.56
N THR A 51 -26.61 -16.57 -10.72
CA THR A 51 -28.04 -16.65 -10.99
C THR A 51 -28.12 -17.73 -12.05
N ASP A 52 -28.85 -18.82 -11.89
CA ASP A 52 -29.60 -19.37 -10.78
C ASP A 52 -29.79 -20.86 -11.15
N GLY A 53 -30.10 -21.72 -10.20
CA GLY A 53 -30.38 -23.12 -10.49
C GLY A 53 -31.46 -23.33 -11.56
N GLY A 54 -31.27 -24.37 -12.37
CA GLY A 54 -32.33 -25.11 -13.08
C GLY A 54 -33.30 -24.31 -13.92
N GLN A 55 -33.02 -24.20 -15.22
CA GLN A 55 -33.99 -24.45 -16.29
C GLN A 55 -33.34 -25.37 -17.31
#